data_AF-A0A2E7RM16-F1
#
_entry.id   AF-A0A2E7RM16-F1
#
_cell.length_a   1.000
_cell.length_b   1.000
_cell.length_c   1.000
_cell.angle_alpha   90.00
_cell.angle_beta   90.00
_cell.angle_gamma   90.00
#
_symmetry.space_group_name_H-M   'P 1'
#
loop_
_entity.id
_entity.type
_entity.pdbx_description
1 polymer ?
#
loop_
_entity_poly.entity_id
_entity_poly.type
_entity_poly.pdbx_seq_one_letter_code
_entity_poly.pdbx_strand_id
1 'polypeptide(L)'
;DGEDIAEAFEDSLEPRLKTLAKNEKGKKGAEARASSAQEGLKTLKSWFKKEIEDGHELVFAWHPGGELIVRLEGKVLGELSSEHVCTALFDTAIGEDTVAEDAREDFPTGIAMMFEEATSRLRSKASSGKK
;
A
#
# COMPACT_ATOMS: atom_id res chain seq x y z
N ASP A 1 -2.14 -8.36 19.79
CA ASP A 1 -2.13 -6.96 20.26
C ASP A 1 -1.28 -6.11 19.29
N GLY A 2 -0.88 -4.89 19.66
CA GLY A 2 -0.06 -4.04 18.78
C GLY A 2 1.33 -4.60 18.49
N GLU A 3 1.91 -5.37 19.41
CA GLU A 3 3.23 -5.97 19.22
C GLU A 3 3.16 -7.09 18.16
N ASP A 4 2.10 -7.91 18.17
CA ASP A 4 1.84 -8.91 17.14
C ASP A 4 1.71 -8.28 15.74
N ILE A 5 1.04 -7.11 15.65
CA ILE A 5 0.90 -6.39 14.38
C ILE A 5 2.26 -5.88 13.89
N ALA A 6 3.11 -5.38 14.80
CA ALA A 6 4.45 -4.93 14.45
C ALA A 6 5.35 -6.10 13.97
N GLU A 7 5.23 -7.28 14.58
CA GLU A 7 5.91 -8.50 14.17
C GLU A 7 5.40 -8.99 12.80
N ALA A 8 4.08 -9.02 12.59
CA ALA A 8 3.49 -9.38 11.30
C ALA A 8 3.96 -8.45 10.16
N PHE A 9 4.14 -7.15 10.44
CA PHE A 9 4.73 -6.23 9.47
C PHE A 9 6.20 -6.52 9.19
N GLU A 10 6.98 -6.90 10.18
CA GLU A 10 8.37 -7.30 9.97
C GLU A 10 8.44 -8.52 9.04
N ASP A 11 7.70 -9.57 9.37
CA ASP A 11 7.69 -10.82 8.62
C ASP A 11 7.17 -10.64 7.18
N SER A 12 6.14 -9.82 7.00
CA SER A 12 5.52 -9.63 5.69
C SER A 12 6.26 -8.59 4.83
N LEU A 13 6.74 -7.49 5.41
CA LEU A 13 7.29 -6.37 4.65
C LEU A 13 8.80 -6.46 4.45
N GLU A 14 9.57 -7.00 5.40
CA GLU A 14 11.02 -7.08 5.23
C GLU A 14 11.45 -7.85 3.97
N PRO A 15 10.89 -9.04 3.66
CA PRO A 15 11.28 -9.78 2.47
C PRO A 15 10.97 -9.00 1.19
N ARG A 16 9.82 -8.32 1.15
CA ARG A 16 9.38 -7.48 0.02
C ARG A 16 10.30 -6.29 -0.17
N LEU A 17 10.66 -5.59 0.90
CA LEU A 17 11.61 -4.48 0.85
C LEU A 17 13.00 -4.93 0.39
N LYS A 18 13.47 -6.11 0.84
CA LYS A 18 14.73 -6.70 0.36
C LYS A 18 14.67 -7.03 -1.14
N THR A 19 13.54 -7.57 -1.62
CA THR A 19 13.32 -7.84 -3.05
C THR A 19 13.31 -6.56 -3.87
N LEU A 20 12.58 -5.52 -3.43
CA LEU A 20 12.57 -4.22 -4.10
C LEU A 20 14.00 -3.64 -4.17
N ALA A 21 14.73 -3.61 -3.05
CA ALA A 21 16.11 -3.13 -3.02
C ALA A 21 17.03 -3.90 -4.00
N LYS A 22 16.87 -5.22 -4.12
CA LYS A 22 17.59 -6.03 -5.12
C LYS A 22 17.23 -5.64 -6.55
N ASN A 23 15.94 -5.46 -6.83
CA ASN A 23 15.43 -5.07 -8.17
C ASN A 23 15.88 -3.67 -8.60
N GLU A 24 16.25 -2.84 -7.63
CA GLU A 24 16.75 -1.49 -7.90
C GLU A 24 18.28 -1.38 -7.94
N LYS A 25 19.00 -2.46 -7.68
CA LYS A 25 20.46 -2.45 -7.64
C LYS A 25 21.04 -1.89 -8.95
N GLY A 26 21.94 -0.92 -8.82
CA GLY A 26 22.57 -0.22 -9.95
C GLY A 26 21.79 1.00 -10.46
N LYS A 27 20.59 1.28 -9.96
CA LYS A 27 19.89 2.56 -10.21
C LYS A 27 20.45 3.65 -9.31
N LYS A 28 20.47 4.90 -9.82
CA LYS A 28 20.86 6.07 -9.03
C LYS A 28 19.96 6.20 -7.80
N GLY A 29 20.57 6.33 -6.61
CA GLY A 29 19.84 6.48 -5.35
C GLY A 29 19.20 5.19 -4.80
N ALA A 30 19.54 4.02 -5.32
CA ALA A 30 19.01 2.74 -4.82
C ALA A 30 19.33 2.50 -3.34
N GLU A 31 20.58 2.76 -2.90
CA GLU A 31 20.98 2.58 -1.50
C GLU A 31 20.21 3.51 -0.55
N ALA A 32 20.06 4.78 -0.93
CA ALA A 32 19.30 5.76 -0.14
C ALA A 32 17.83 5.35 0.00
N ARG A 33 17.20 4.86 -1.08
CA ARG A 33 15.81 4.38 -1.06
C ARG A 33 15.66 3.12 -0.22
N ALA A 34 16.59 2.17 -0.32
CA ALA A 34 16.60 0.97 0.51
C ALA A 34 16.77 1.33 1.99
N SER A 35 17.68 2.24 2.35
CA SER A 35 17.87 2.72 3.72
C SER A 35 16.62 3.41 4.25
N SER A 36 16.05 4.35 3.47
CA SER A 36 14.82 5.05 3.82
C SER A 36 13.63 4.09 3.99
N ALA A 37 13.57 3.01 3.21
CA ALA A 37 12.54 1.99 3.36
C ALA A 37 12.66 1.22 4.69
N GLN A 38 13.88 0.87 5.12
CA GLN A 38 14.11 0.22 6.40
C GLN A 38 13.77 1.14 7.59
N GLU A 39 14.13 2.42 7.50
CA GLU A 39 13.74 3.43 8.48
C GLU A 39 12.22 3.64 8.51
N GLY A 40 11.58 3.64 7.34
CA GLY A 40 10.13 3.70 7.21
C GLY A 40 9.43 2.50 7.85
N LEU A 41 9.93 1.28 7.65
CA LEU A 41 9.40 0.08 8.31
C LEU A 41 9.53 0.19 9.84
N LYS A 42 10.69 0.62 10.34
CA LYS A 42 10.88 0.84 11.78
C LYS A 42 9.90 1.88 12.33
N THR A 43 9.68 2.96 11.59
CA THR A 43 8.74 4.03 11.95
C THR A 43 7.32 3.49 11.99
N LEU A 44 6.89 2.77 10.96
CA LEU A 44 5.59 2.13 10.86
C LEU A 44 5.33 1.22 12.07
N LYS A 45 6.25 0.29 12.37
CA LYS A 45 6.15 -0.60 13.54
C LYS A 45 6.02 0.17 14.85
N SER A 46 6.71 1.30 14.98
CA SER A 46 6.71 2.09 16.22
C SER A 46 5.35 2.70 16.59
N TRP A 47 4.40 2.75 15.66
CA TRP A 47 3.04 3.25 15.90
C TRP A 47 2.16 2.23 16.63
N PHE A 48 2.52 0.94 16.58
CA PHE A 48 1.72 -0.17 17.08
C PHE A 48 2.18 -0.64 18.47
N LYS A 49 2.23 0.27 19.44
CA LYS A 49 2.65 -0.06 20.84
C LYS A 49 1.50 -0.30 21.80
N LYS A 50 0.27 -0.07 21.35
CA LYS A 50 -0.93 -0.20 22.17
C LYS A 50 -1.72 -1.41 21.71
N GLU A 51 -2.51 -1.95 22.61
CA GLU A 51 -3.46 -3.01 22.32
C GLU A 51 -4.43 -2.52 21.22
N ILE A 52 -4.53 -3.32 20.16
CA ILE A 52 -5.53 -3.18 19.11
C ILE A 52 -6.50 -4.32 19.33
N GLU A 53 -7.73 -3.96 19.69
CA GLU A 53 -8.81 -4.91 19.95
C GLU A 53 -9.43 -5.39 18.64
N ASP A 54 -9.99 -6.59 18.69
CA ASP A 54 -10.77 -7.14 17.58
C ASP A 54 -11.93 -6.22 17.20
N GLY A 55 -12.09 -6.00 15.89
CA GLY A 55 -13.10 -5.10 15.35
C GLY A 55 -12.63 -3.65 15.17
N HIS A 56 -11.42 -3.29 15.62
CA HIS A 56 -10.83 -2.01 15.26
C HIS A 56 -10.44 -1.95 13.78
N GLU A 57 -10.71 -0.81 13.15
CA GLU A 57 -10.36 -0.51 11.77
C GLU A 57 -8.98 0.15 11.70
N LEU A 58 -8.08 -0.48 10.94
CA LEU A 58 -6.76 0.04 10.59
C LEU A 58 -6.72 0.37 9.10
N VAL A 59 -6.50 1.64 8.78
CA VAL A 59 -6.51 2.15 7.40
C VAL A 59 -5.12 2.63 7.00
N PHE A 60 -4.66 2.13 5.86
CA PHE A 60 -3.44 2.57 5.17
C PHE A 60 -3.82 3.36 3.92
N ALA A 61 -3.52 4.65 3.91
CA ALA A 61 -3.77 5.52 2.75
C ALA A 61 -2.44 5.84 2.06
N TRP A 62 -2.28 5.33 0.83
CA TRP A 62 -1.15 5.66 -0.03
C TRP A 62 -1.50 6.85 -0.93
N HIS A 63 -0.83 7.98 -0.69
CA HIS A 63 -0.97 9.20 -1.47
C HIS A 63 0.11 9.32 -2.57
N PRO A 64 -0.17 10.08 -3.65
CA PRO A 64 0.82 10.36 -4.69
C PRO A 64 2.12 10.92 -4.11
N GLY A 65 3.26 10.45 -4.62
CA GLY A 65 4.58 10.83 -4.09
C GLY A 65 5.13 9.89 -3.02
N GLY A 66 4.42 8.82 -2.67
CA GLY A 66 4.92 7.81 -1.73
C GLY A 66 4.65 8.14 -0.27
N GLU A 67 3.70 9.03 0.00
CA GLU A 67 3.25 9.34 1.35
C GLU A 67 2.25 8.29 1.83
N LEU A 68 2.50 7.75 3.02
CA LEU A 68 1.65 6.82 3.72
C LEU A 68 1.06 7.52 4.94
N ILE A 69 -0.27 7.56 5.03
CA ILE A 69 -0.99 7.98 6.24
C ILE A 69 -1.65 6.76 6.85
N VAL A 70 -1.43 6.54 8.15
CA VAL A 70 -2.01 5.41 8.89
C VAL A 70 -3.02 5.93 9.90
N ARG A 71 -4.20 5.30 9.92
CA ARG A 71 -5.29 5.65 10.83
C ARG A 71 -5.79 4.43 11.58
N LEU A 72 -6.07 4.59 12.86
CA LEU A 72 -6.77 3.61 13.70
C LEU A 72 -8.05 4.26 14.22
N GLU A 73 -9.20 3.64 13.96
CA GLU A 73 -10.51 4.20 14.36
C GLU A 73 -10.70 5.65 13.87
N GLY A 74 -10.32 5.90 12.60
CA GLY A 74 -10.37 7.22 11.96
C GLY A 74 -9.33 8.24 12.46
N LYS A 75 -8.61 7.96 13.55
CA LYS A 75 -7.58 8.84 14.11
C LYS A 75 -6.23 8.57 13.46
N VAL A 76 -5.54 9.63 13.04
CA VAL A 76 -4.20 9.52 12.47
C VAL A 76 -3.23 9.01 13.52
N LEU A 77 -2.61 7.86 13.26
CA LEU A 77 -1.51 7.31 14.05
C LEU A 77 -0.16 7.93 13.66
N GLY A 78 0.03 8.16 12.36
CA GLY A 78 1.25 8.77 11.85
C GLY A 78 1.26 8.87 10.32
N GLU A 79 2.30 9.53 9.84
CA GLU A 79 2.60 9.70 8.42
C GLU A 79 4.08 9.40 8.17
N LEU A 80 4.39 8.81 7.01
CA LEU A 80 5.77 8.64 6.55
C LEU A 80 5.82 8.73 5.03
N SER A 81 6.98 9.12 4.49
CA SER A 81 7.22 9.18 3.05
C SER A 81 8.20 8.10 2.64
N SER A 82 7.70 7.03 2.02
CA SER A 82 8.52 5.98 1.41
C SER A 82 7.70 5.17 0.41
N GLU A 83 7.95 5.40 -0.88
CA GLU A 83 7.32 4.64 -1.97
C GLU A 83 7.54 3.12 -1.82
N HIS A 84 8.70 2.70 -1.32
CA HIS A 84 9.01 1.30 -1.10
C HIS A 84 8.15 0.68 0.01
N VAL A 85 7.92 1.40 1.11
CA VAL A 85 7.03 0.92 2.19
C VAL A 85 5.59 0.87 1.69
N CYS A 86 5.12 1.89 0.98
CA CYS A 86 3.79 1.87 0.37
C CYS A 86 3.61 0.69 -0.60
N THR A 87 4.61 0.47 -1.46
CA THR A 87 4.58 -0.63 -2.44
C THR A 87 4.55 -1.98 -1.72
N ALA A 88 5.41 -2.18 -0.71
CA ALA A 88 5.44 -3.41 0.05
C ALA A 88 4.12 -3.68 0.80
N LEU A 89 3.51 -2.66 1.39
CA LEU A 89 2.18 -2.76 2.03
C LEU A 89 1.08 -3.10 1.04
N PHE A 90 1.06 -2.46 -0.14
CA PHE A 90 0.04 -2.77 -1.14
C PHE A 90 0.23 -4.18 -1.72
N ASP A 91 1.48 -4.63 -1.86
CA ASP A 91 1.83 -5.97 -2.30
C ASP A 91 1.41 -7.06 -1.29
N THR A 92 1.25 -6.76 0.01
CA THR A 92 0.65 -7.75 0.92
C THR A 92 -0.84 -7.98 0.64
N ALA A 93 -1.53 -7.00 0.05
CA ALA A 93 -2.98 -7.08 -0.21
C ALA A 93 -3.33 -7.63 -1.60
N ILE A 94 -2.48 -7.42 -2.62
CA ILE A 94 -2.77 -7.85 -3.99
C ILE A 94 -1.60 -8.56 -4.71
N GLY A 95 -0.43 -8.64 -4.05
CA GLY A 95 0.76 -9.30 -4.59
C GLY A 95 0.64 -10.82 -4.64
N GLU A 96 1.66 -11.50 -5.15
CA GLU A 96 1.66 -12.97 -5.32
C GLU A 96 1.50 -13.72 -4.00
N ASP A 97 2.21 -13.28 -2.96
CA ASP A 97 2.15 -13.85 -1.61
C ASP A 97 1.18 -13.06 -0.72
N THR A 98 -0.02 -12.78 -1.21
CA THR A 98 -0.99 -11.95 -0.49
C THR A 98 -1.58 -12.64 0.74
N VAL A 99 -1.93 -11.84 1.75
CA VAL A 99 -2.75 -12.29 2.89
C VAL A 99 -4.26 -12.14 2.64
N ALA A 100 -4.65 -11.59 1.48
CA ALA A 100 -6.03 -11.31 1.10
C ALA A 100 -6.32 -11.86 -0.30
N GLU A 101 -6.48 -13.19 -0.40
CA GLU A 101 -6.71 -13.89 -1.68
C GLU A 101 -7.90 -13.31 -2.46
N ASP A 102 -9.03 -13.07 -1.78
CA ASP A 102 -10.22 -12.44 -2.38
C ASP A 102 -9.89 -11.06 -2.97
N ALA A 103 -9.12 -10.23 -2.25
CA ALA A 103 -8.75 -8.91 -2.73
C ALA A 103 -7.86 -8.97 -3.97
N ARG A 104 -6.93 -9.94 -4.05
CA ARG A 104 -6.11 -10.19 -5.24
C ARG A 104 -6.95 -10.63 -6.44
N GLU A 105 -7.97 -11.45 -6.24
CA GLU A 105 -8.86 -11.90 -7.32
C GLU A 105 -9.81 -10.80 -7.80
N ASP A 106 -10.38 -10.01 -6.88
CA ASP A 106 -11.37 -8.98 -7.19
C ASP A 106 -10.74 -7.70 -7.77
N PHE A 107 -9.50 -7.39 -7.39
CA PHE A 107 -8.85 -6.13 -7.78
C PHE A 107 -8.75 -5.93 -9.30
N PRO A 108 -8.27 -6.90 -10.10
CA PRO A 108 -8.26 -6.77 -11.58
C PRO A 108 -9.67 -6.57 -12.16
N THR A 109 -10.67 -7.26 -11.62
CA THR A 109 -12.07 -7.16 -12.06
C THR A 109 -12.62 -5.77 -11.80
N GLY A 110 -12.39 -5.21 -10.61
CA GLY A 110 -12.78 -3.85 -10.25
C GLY A 110 -12.17 -2.80 -11.17
N ILE A 111 -10.88 -2.95 -11.49
CA ILE A 111 -10.19 -2.05 -12.42
C ILE A 111 -10.80 -2.15 -13.83
N ALA A 112 -11.05 -3.35 -14.33
CA ALA A 112 -11.64 -3.55 -15.65
C ALA A 112 -13.00 -2.85 -15.77
N MET A 113 -13.87 -3.02 -14.76
CA MET A 113 -15.17 -2.34 -14.70
C MET A 113 -15.04 -0.82 -14.71
N MET A 114 -14.08 -0.25 -13.98
CA MET A 114 -13.84 1.20 -14.00
C MET A 114 -13.44 1.71 -15.38
N PHE A 115 -12.58 0.98 -16.11
CA PHE A 115 -12.20 1.35 -17.47
C PHE A 115 -13.36 1.23 -18.46
N GLU A 116 -14.16 0.18 -18.38
CA GLU A 116 -15.35 0.02 -19.21
C GLU A 116 -16.33 1.17 -18.99
N GLU A 117 -16.58 1.54 -17.73
CA GLU A 117 -17.43 2.67 -17.40
C GLU A 117 -16.88 4.00 -17.91
N ALA A 118 -15.57 4.25 -17.71
CA ALA A 118 -14.91 5.46 -18.20
C ALA A 118 -15.00 5.57 -19.73
N THR A 119 -14.75 4.48 -20.47
CA THR A 119 -14.86 4.48 -21.93
C THR A 119 -16.29 4.62 -22.42
N SER A 120 -17.27 4.07 -21.71
CA SER A 120 -18.70 4.25 -22.00
C SER A 120 -19.13 5.72 -21.85
N ARG A 121 -18.71 6.37 -20.76
CA ARG A 121 -18.96 7.81 -20.51
C ARG A 121 -18.32 8.72 -21.58
N LEU A 122 -17.14 8.38 -22.08
CA LEU A 122 -16.50 9.12 -23.16
C LEU A 122 -17.26 8.95 -24.49
N ARG A 123 -17.71 7.73 -24.80
CA ARG A 123 -18.49 7.43 -26.00
C ARG A 123 -19.85 8.15 -26.00
N SER A 124 -20.56 8.20 -24.87
CA SER A 124 -21.84 8.91 -24.77
C SER A 124 -21.71 10.43 -24.88
N LYS A 125 -20.62 11.02 -24.38
CA LYS A 125 -20.32 12.44 -24.59
C LYS A 125 -20.01 12.78 -26.04
N ALA A 126 -19.27 11.92 -26.74
CA ALA A 126 -18.91 12.13 -28.15
C ALA A 126 -20.11 12.05 -29.12
N SER A 127 -21.12 11.23 -28.82
CA SER A 127 -22.36 11.16 -29.61
C SER A 127 -23.33 12.31 -29.34
N SER A 128 -23.23 12.95 -28.17
CA SER A 128 -24.12 14.06 -27.76
C SER A 128 -23.65 15.44 -28.27
N GLY A 129 -22.38 15.58 -28.66
CA GLY A 129 -21.79 16.83 -29.18
C GLY A 129 -21.90 17.03 -30.70
N LYS A 130 -22.51 16.09 -31.44
CA LYS A 130 -22.87 16.26 -32.86
C LYS A 130 -24.33 16.72 -32.96
N LYS A 131 -24.61 17.98 -32.62
CA LYS A 131 -25.86 18.67 -32.95
C LYS A 131 -25.57 20.10 -33.35
#